data_AF-A0A4W5PT49-F1
#
_entry.id   AF-A0A4W5PT49-F1
#
_cell.length_a   1.000
_cell.length_b   1.000
_cell.length_c   1.000
_cell.angle_alpha   90.00
_cell.angle_beta   90.00
_cell.angle_gamma   90.00
#
_symmetry.space_group_name_H-M   'P 1'
#
loop_
_entity.id
_entity.type
_entity.pdbx_description
1 polymer ?
#
loop_
_entity_poly.entity_id
_entity_poly.type
_entity_poly.pdbx_seq_one_letter_code
_entity_poly.pdbx_strand_id
1 'polypeptide(L)'
;MAWTLIEQLQGGSYKKIGYFDSTKGNLSWYGNDKWIGSGPPADQTVVIEEFRFLSQKLFVSVSVFAGLGILLGIVCLTFNIYNSNVRYIQNSQPYLNNMTAVGCMMALAAVFPLGLDGHHVHRKQFPVVCQFRLWLLGLGFSLAYGSMFTKIWWVHTVFTKKDDKKEKRKVN
;
A
#
# COMPACT_ATOMS: atom_id res chain seq x y z
N MET A 1 -63.34 28.53 -7.15
CA MET A 1 -61.97 28.11 -6.73
C MET A 1 -61.00 29.18 -7.22
N ALA A 2 -60.07 29.63 -6.36
CA ALA A 2 -59.17 30.74 -6.66
C ALA A 2 -57.77 30.23 -7.01
N TRP A 3 -57.06 30.95 -7.88
CA TRP A 3 -55.66 30.65 -8.19
C TRP A 3 -54.75 31.04 -7.02
N THR A 4 -53.80 30.18 -6.69
CA THR A 4 -52.80 30.47 -5.67
C THR A 4 -51.68 31.33 -6.27
N LEU A 5 -51.38 32.47 -5.65
CA LEU A 5 -50.29 33.35 -6.04
C LEU A 5 -49.00 32.99 -5.29
N ILE A 6 -47.87 32.93 -6.00
CA ILE A 6 -46.53 32.71 -5.43
C ILE A 6 -45.71 33.99 -5.60
N GLU A 7 -45.15 34.51 -4.50
CA GLU A 7 -44.32 35.73 -4.48
C GLU A 7 -42.95 35.45 -3.84
N GLN A 8 -41.92 36.17 -4.28
CA GLN A 8 -40.58 36.15 -3.70
C GLN A 8 -40.15 37.57 -3.31
N LEU A 9 -39.57 37.71 -2.12
CA LEU A 9 -38.96 38.96 -1.68
C LEU A 9 -37.61 39.16 -2.38
N GLN A 10 -37.50 40.19 -3.21
CA GLN A 10 -36.28 40.55 -3.93
C GLN A 10 -35.92 42.01 -3.66
N GLY A 11 -34.79 42.26 -2.99
CA GLY A 11 -34.29 43.63 -2.76
C GLY A 11 -35.27 44.51 -1.95
N GLY A 12 -35.98 43.93 -0.99
CA GLY A 12 -36.93 44.64 -0.12
C GLY A 12 -38.34 44.81 -0.69
N SER A 13 -38.63 44.29 -1.89
CA SER A 13 -39.97 44.32 -2.50
C SER A 13 -40.45 42.92 -2.89
N TYR A 14 -41.74 42.64 -2.67
CA TYR A 14 -42.37 41.38 -3.08
C TYR A 14 -42.65 41.39 -4.59
N LYS A 15 -42.15 40.38 -5.29
CA LYS A 15 -42.41 40.17 -6.71
C LYS A 15 -43.17 38.88 -6.95
N LYS A 16 -44.14 38.94 -7.84
CA LYS A 16 -44.94 37.79 -8.28
C LYS A 16 -44.11 36.88 -9.18
N ILE A 17 -44.05 35.60 -8.84
CA ILE A 17 -43.22 34.59 -9.53
C ILE A 17 -44.08 33.62 -10.34
N GLY A 18 -45.31 33.35 -9.90
CA GLY A 18 -46.20 32.45 -10.63
C GLY A 18 -47.58 32.31 -10.01
N TYR A 19 -48.45 31.59 -10.74
CA TYR A 19 -49.77 31.18 -10.27
C TYR A 19 -49.95 29.67 -10.42
N PHE A 20 -50.60 29.07 -9.42
CA PHE A 20 -50.95 27.65 -9.42
C PHE A 20 -52.48 27.48 -9.46
N ASP A 21 -52.96 26.68 -10.41
CA ASP A 21 -54.36 26.27 -10.52
C ASP A 21 -54.52 24.83 -10.03
N SER A 22 -55.14 24.65 -8.84
CA SER A 22 -55.36 23.34 -8.23
C SER A 22 -56.35 22.46 -8.97
N THR A 23 -57.25 23.04 -9.78
CA THR A 23 -58.27 22.26 -10.52
C THR A 23 -57.70 21.58 -11.75
N LYS A 24 -56.75 22.24 -12.42
CA LYS A 24 -56.10 21.77 -13.64
C LYS A 24 -54.69 21.23 -13.39
N GLY A 25 -54.16 21.39 -12.18
CA GLY A 25 -52.77 21.06 -11.86
C GLY A 25 -51.76 21.88 -12.66
N ASN A 26 -52.13 23.11 -13.08
CA ASN A 26 -51.31 23.91 -13.98
C ASN A 26 -50.50 24.94 -13.19
N LEU A 27 -49.17 24.93 -13.38
CA LEU A 27 -48.25 25.90 -12.80
C LEU A 27 -47.76 26.85 -13.89
N SER A 28 -48.12 28.13 -13.75
CA SER A 28 -47.59 29.21 -14.58
C SER A 28 -46.41 29.87 -13.87
N TRP A 29 -45.23 29.79 -14.47
CA TRP A 29 -43.99 30.33 -13.90
C TRP A 29 -43.41 31.43 -14.80
N TYR A 30 -43.09 32.60 -14.23
CA TYR A 30 -42.58 33.74 -14.98
C TYR A 30 -41.06 33.74 -15.16
N GLY A 31 -40.33 32.87 -14.45
CA GLY A 31 -38.86 32.74 -14.57
C GLY A 31 -38.09 33.98 -14.10
N ASN A 32 -38.69 34.78 -13.24
CA ASN A 32 -38.12 35.99 -12.65
C ASN A 32 -37.62 35.78 -11.22
N ASP A 33 -37.54 34.53 -10.76
CA ASP A 33 -36.99 34.14 -9.47
C ASP A 33 -35.49 34.38 -9.41
N LYS A 34 -35.02 34.84 -8.23
CA LYS A 34 -33.61 35.12 -7.99
C LYS A 34 -33.13 34.26 -6.83
N TRP A 35 -32.20 33.38 -7.12
CA TRP A 35 -31.51 32.56 -6.13
C TRP A 35 -30.05 33.01 -5.99
N ILE A 36 -29.44 32.65 -4.88
CA ILE A 36 -28.00 32.82 -4.69
C ILE A 36 -27.30 31.73 -5.49
N GLY A 37 -26.67 32.09 -6.61
CA GLY A 37 -26.03 31.13 -7.53
C GLY A 37 -26.90 30.80 -8.75
N SER A 38 -26.76 29.58 -9.28
CA SER A 38 -27.40 29.15 -10.53
C SER A 38 -28.82 28.60 -10.38
N GLY A 39 -29.32 28.41 -9.16
CA GLY A 39 -30.63 27.81 -8.92
C GLY A 39 -30.96 27.67 -7.43
N PRO A 40 -32.15 27.14 -7.10
CA PRO A 40 -32.52 26.87 -5.72
C PRO A 40 -31.56 25.86 -5.07
N PRO A 41 -31.28 26.01 -3.76
CA PRO A 41 -30.45 25.05 -3.05
C PRO A 41 -31.14 23.67 -3.04
N ALA A 42 -30.33 22.61 -3.16
CA ALA A 42 -30.82 21.25 -3.01
C ALA A 42 -31.22 20.97 -1.54
N ASP A 43 -32.15 20.03 -1.35
CA ASP A 43 -32.62 19.59 -0.03
C ASP A 43 -31.49 18.96 0.82
N GLN A 44 -30.52 18.33 0.16
CA GLN A 44 -29.38 17.68 0.81
C GLN A 44 -28.07 17.91 0.07
N THR A 45 -26.98 17.75 0.79
CA THR A 45 -25.62 17.77 0.23
C THR A 45 -25.35 16.48 -0.57
N VAL A 46 -24.56 16.61 -1.64
CA VAL A 46 -24.07 15.46 -2.41
C VAL A 46 -22.75 14.99 -1.78
N VAL A 47 -22.72 13.74 -1.33
CA VAL A 47 -21.50 13.11 -0.81
C VAL A 47 -20.72 12.54 -1.99
N ILE A 48 -19.53 13.09 -2.25
CA ILE A 48 -18.62 12.62 -3.30
C ILE A 48 -17.47 11.88 -2.60
N GLU A 49 -17.38 10.58 -2.84
CA GLU A 49 -16.28 9.77 -2.32
C GLU A 49 -15.03 9.96 -3.19
N GLU A 50 -13.94 10.45 -2.58
CA GLU A 50 -12.65 10.60 -3.25
C GLU A 50 -11.61 9.65 -2.65
N PHE A 51 -10.90 8.94 -3.53
CA PHE A 51 -9.80 8.08 -3.11
C PHE A 51 -8.55 8.90 -2.79
N ARG A 52 -7.93 8.61 -1.64
CA ARG A 52 -6.60 9.13 -1.30
C ARG A 52 -5.53 8.13 -1.71
N PHE A 53 -4.57 8.59 -2.50
CA PHE A 53 -3.47 7.77 -3.02
C PHE A 53 -2.12 8.20 -2.45
N LEU A 54 -1.14 7.31 -2.55
CA LEU A 54 0.23 7.60 -2.18
C LEU A 54 0.83 8.71 -3.05
N SER A 55 1.62 9.59 -2.43
CA SER A 55 2.37 10.62 -3.15
C SER A 55 3.39 9.97 -4.10
N GLN A 56 3.29 10.31 -5.39
CA GLN A 56 4.17 9.76 -6.43
C GLN A 56 5.65 10.02 -6.17
N LYS A 57 5.98 11.18 -5.58
CA LYS A 57 7.37 11.52 -5.23
C LYS A 57 7.95 10.53 -4.19
N LEU A 58 7.13 10.16 -3.21
CA LEU A 58 7.51 9.25 -2.14
C LEU A 58 7.65 7.83 -2.70
N PHE A 59 6.70 7.40 -3.53
CA PHE A 59 6.74 6.10 -4.20
C PHE A 59 7.99 5.93 -5.07
N VAL A 60 8.30 6.91 -5.92
CA VAL A 60 9.49 6.88 -6.78
C VAL A 60 10.76 6.83 -5.95
N SER A 61 10.89 7.67 -4.92
CA SER A 61 12.07 7.70 -4.06
C SER A 61 12.35 6.35 -3.41
N VAL A 62 11.36 5.76 -2.74
CA VAL A 62 11.51 4.47 -2.05
C VAL A 62 11.77 3.33 -3.04
N SER A 63 11.15 3.37 -4.22
CA SER A 63 11.37 2.38 -5.27
C SER A 63 12.80 2.41 -5.81
N VAL A 64 13.41 3.59 -5.94
CA VAL A 64 14.83 3.73 -6.36
C VAL A 64 15.75 3.11 -5.32
N PHE A 65 15.55 3.41 -4.04
CA PHE A 65 16.33 2.79 -2.96
C PHE A 65 16.17 1.27 -2.91
N ALA A 66 14.95 0.76 -3.10
CA ALA A 66 14.71 -0.68 -3.18
C ALA A 66 15.42 -1.32 -4.37
N GLY A 67 15.40 -0.68 -5.55
CA GLY A 67 16.12 -1.13 -6.75
C GLY A 67 17.64 -1.17 -6.54
N LEU A 68 18.22 -0.13 -5.94
CA LEU A 68 19.65 -0.12 -5.58
C LEU A 68 20.00 -1.24 -4.59
N GLY A 69 19.15 -1.49 -3.60
CA GLY A 69 19.32 -2.59 -2.65
C GLY A 69 19.29 -3.97 -3.32
N ILE A 70 18.39 -4.17 -4.30
CA ILE A 70 18.33 -5.41 -5.08
C ILE A 70 19.60 -5.58 -5.92
N LEU A 71 20.07 -4.52 -6.60
CA LEU A 71 21.30 -4.56 -7.38
C LEU A 71 22.51 -4.93 -6.50
N LEU A 72 22.64 -4.31 -5.33
CA LEU A 72 23.67 -4.67 -4.35
C LEU A 72 23.53 -6.13 -3.89
N GLY A 73 22.31 -6.60 -3.66
CA GLY A 73 22.01 -7.99 -3.32
C GLY A 73 22.48 -8.98 -4.40
N ILE A 74 22.26 -8.68 -5.67
CA ILE A 74 22.73 -9.48 -6.80
C ILE A 74 24.26 -9.51 -6.83
N VAL A 75 24.91 -8.36 -6.70
CA VAL A 75 26.39 -8.27 -6.67
C VAL A 75 26.96 -9.12 -5.53
N CYS A 76 26.41 -9.01 -4.33
CA CYS A 76 26.82 -9.80 -3.16
C CYS A 76 26.60 -11.31 -3.39
N LEU A 77 25.48 -11.70 -3.99
CA LEU A 77 25.18 -13.09 -4.30
C LEU A 77 26.17 -13.66 -5.33
N THR A 78 26.40 -12.93 -6.43
CA THR A 78 27.36 -13.31 -7.46
C THR A 78 28.78 -13.42 -6.89
N PHE A 79 29.20 -12.46 -6.06
CA PHE A 79 30.49 -12.50 -5.38
C PHE A 79 30.65 -13.73 -4.49
N ASN A 80 29.61 -14.08 -3.73
CA ASN A 80 29.62 -15.23 -2.82
C ASN A 80 29.67 -16.57 -3.59
N ILE A 81 28.93 -16.69 -4.69
CA ILE A 81 28.94 -17.88 -5.54
C ILE A 81 30.28 -18.04 -6.27
N TYR A 82 30.80 -16.97 -6.88
CA TYR A 82 32.05 -16.99 -7.63
C TYR A 82 33.25 -17.38 -6.74
N ASN A 83 33.33 -16.79 -5.54
CA ASN A 83 34.43 -17.04 -4.61
C ASN A 83 34.14 -18.18 -3.61
N SER A 84 33.17 -19.04 -3.91
CA SER A 84 32.74 -20.13 -3.03
C SER A 84 33.83 -21.16 -2.70
N ASN A 85 34.90 -21.21 -3.49
CA ASN A 85 36.06 -22.09 -3.25
C ASN A 85 37.08 -21.51 -2.25
N VAL A 86 36.97 -20.24 -1.87
CA VAL A 86 37.89 -19.62 -0.90
C VAL A 86 37.56 -20.12 0.50
N ARG A 87 38.57 -20.64 1.22
CA ARG A 87 38.41 -21.25 2.55
C ARG A 87 37.69 -20.36 3.57
N TYR A 88 37.92 -19.05 3.52
CA TYR A 88 37.20 -18.09 4.38
C TYR A 88 35.70 -18.08 4.11
N ILE A 89 35.29 -18.09 2.85
CA ILE A 89 33.88 -18.08 2.44
C ILE A 89 33.22 -19.42 2.76
N GLN A 90 33.92 -20.54 2.57
CA GLN A 90 33.43 -21.87 2.96
C GLN A 90 33.13 -21.95 4.47
N ASN A 91 34.03 -21.42 5.30
CA ASN A 91 33.82 -21.38 6.75
C ASN A 91 32.63 -20.50 7.18
N SER A 92 32.22 -19.54 6.34
CA SER A 92 31.12 -18.62 6.64
C SER A 92 29.72 -19.20 6.39
N GLN A 93 29.63 -20.46 5.92
CA GLN A 93 28.41 -21.15 5.51
C GLN A 93 27.72 -20.45 4.33
N PRO A 94 28.29 -20.57 3.10
CA PRO A 94 27.90 -19.74 1.95
C PRO A 94 26.44 -19.96 1.51
N TYR A 95 25.91 -21.18 1.65
CA TYR A 95 24.51 -21.48 1.32
C TYR A 95 23.50 -20.73 2.20
N LEU A 96 23.75 -20.60 3.50
CA LEU A 96 22.89 -19.82 4.40
C LEU A 96 22.97 -18.33 4.06
N ASN A 97 24.15 -17.82 3.73
CA ASN A 97 24.31 -16.43 3.31
C ASN A 97 23.62 -16.13 1.96
N ASN A 98 23.65 -17.08 1.02
CA ASN A 98 22.91 -16.98 -0.24
C ASN A 98 21.39 -16.94 0.01
N MET A 99 20.89 -17.78 0.91
CA MET A 99 19.48 -17.80 1.31
C MET A 99 19.06 -16.48 1.98
N THR A 100 19.92 -15.89 2.81
CA THR A 100 19.70 -14.54 3.37
C THR A 100 19.60 -13.49 2.28
N ALA A 101 20.55 -13.47 1.34
CA ALA A 101 20.58 -12.50 0.25
C ALA A 101 19.32 -12.59 -0.62
N VAL A 102 18.87 -13.81 -0.95
CA VAL A 102 17.61 -14.03 -1.68
C VAL A 102 16.40 -13.53 -0.88
N GLY A 103 16.33 -13.83 0.42
CA GLY A 103 15.25 -13.34 1.28
C GLY A 103 15.18 -11.81 1.34
N CYS A 104 16.32 -11.14 1.47
CA CYS A 104 16.42 -9.68 1.44
C CYS A 104 15.99 -9.10 0.08
N MET A 105 16.40 -9.70 -1.04
CA MET A 105 15.97 -9.25 -2.37
C MET A 105 14.45 -9.41 -2.57
N MET A 106 13.85 -10.50 -2.09
CA MET A 106 12.40 -10.71 -2.14
C MET A 106 11.65 -9.67 -1.29
N ALA A 107 12.14 -9.38 -0.08
CA ALA A 107 11.56 -8.37 0.79
C ALA A 107 11.65 -6.96 0.17
N LEU A 108 12.78 -6.61 -0.45
CA LEU A 108 12.92 -5.35 -1.19
C LEU A 108 12.00 -5.31 -2.43
N ALA A 109 11.81 -6.43 -3.12
CA ALA A 109 10.88 -6.52 -4.25
C ALA A 109 9.41 -6.30 -3.82
N ALA A 110 9.06 -6.51 -2.55
CA ALA A 110 7.71 -6.24 -2.05
C ALA A 110 7.35 -4.74 -2.04
N VAL A 111 8.35 -3.84 -2.08
CA VAL A 111 8.15 -2.39 -2.12
C VAL A 111 7.34 -1.96 -3.35
N PHE A 112 7.57 -2.58 -4.52
CA PHE A 112 6.88 -2.24 -5.75
C PHE A 112 5.36 -2.50 -5.67
N PRO A 113 4.88 -3.74 -5.38
CA PRO A 113 3.46 -4.00 -5.28
C PRO A 113 2.81 -3.26 -4.10
N LEU A 114 3.55 -2.94 -3.03
CA LEU A 114 3.04 -2.13 -1.91
C LEU A 114 2.66 -0.71 -2.33
N GLY A 115 3.41 -0.08 -3.24
CA GLY A 115 3.10 1.26 -3.73
C GLY A 115 2.17 1.32 -4.95
N LEU A 116 1.77 0.16 -5.50
CA LEU A 116 0.73 0.09 -6.52
C LEU A 116 -0.66 0.31 -5.91
N ASP A 117 -1.15 1.53 -6.02
CA ASP A 117 -2.50 1.91 -5.62
C ASP A 117 -3.52 1.83 -6.77
N GLY A 118 -4.79 2.10 -6.47
CA GLY A 118 -5.89 2.16 -7.45
C GLY A 118 -5.72 3.20 -8.58
N HIS A 119 -4.71 4.08 -8.48
CA HIS A 119 -4.28 4.95 -9.57
C HIS A 119 -3.57 4.18 -10.70
N HIS A 120 -2.80 3.13 -10.37
CA HIS A 120 -2.00 2.36 -11.33
C HIS A 120 -2.66 1.04 -11.73
N VAL A 121 -3.50 0.47 -10.86
CA VAL A 121 -4.05 -0.88 -11.03
C VAL A 121 -5.57 -0.83 -11.01
N HIS A 122 -6.18 -1.49 -11.98
CA HIS A 122 -7.63 -1.59 -12.04
C HIS A 122 -8.18 -2.53 -10.96
N ARG A 123 -9.41 -2.27 -10.50
CA ARG A 123 -10.05 -2.96 -9.35
C ARG A 123 -10.05 -4.49 -9.46
N LYS A 124 -10.09 -5.04 -10.67
CA LYS A 124 -10.06 -6.50 -10.94
C LYS A 124 -8.71 -7.16 -10.66
N GLN A 125 -7.61 -6.44 -10.87
CA GLN A 125 -6.24 -6.95 -10.68
C GLN A 125 -5.71 -6.70 -9.26
N PHE A 126 -6.36 -5.82 -8.50
CA PHE A 126 -5.96 -5.45 -7.14
C PHE A 126 -5.82 -6.65 -6.17
N PRO A 127 -6.71 -7.67 -6.17
CA PRO A 127 -6.55 -8.84 -5.29
C PRO A 127 -5.27 -9.64 -5.58
N VAL A 128 -4.86 -9.71 -6.85
CA VAL A 128 -3.64 -10.41 -7.26
C VAL A 128 -2.41 -9.68 -6.72
N VAL A 129 -2.37 -8.35 -6.87
CA VAL A 129 -1.29 -7.51 -6.33
C VAL A 129 -1.24 -7.62 -4.80
N CYS A 130 -2.39 -7.64 -4.13
CA CYS A 130 -2.48 -7.82 -2.69
C CYS A 130 -1.86 -9.16 -2.25
N GLN A 131 -2.13 -10.24 -2.99
CA GLN A 131 -1.54 -11.54 -2.72
C GLN A 131 -0.01 -11.51 -2.91
N PHE A 132 0.48 -10.88 -3.98
CA PHE A 132 1.94 -10.73 -4.17
C PHE A 132 2.63 -10.01 -2.99
N ARG A 133 1.99 -8.99 -2.39
CA ARG A 133 2.54 -8.31 -1.19
C ARG A 133 2.76 -9.30 -0.05
N LEU A 134 1.76 -10.13 0.23
CA LEU A 134 1.82 -11.12 1.31
C LEU A 134 2.90 -12.17 1.05
N TRP A 135 2.97 -12.70 -0.16
CA TRP A 135 3.93 -13.75 -0.52
C TRP A 135 5.37 -13.25 -0.48
N LEU A 136 5.66 -12.08 -1.07
CA LEU A 136 7.01 -11.52 -1.09
C LEU A 136 7.52 -11.18 0.31
N LEU A 137 6.68 -10.54 1.14
CA LEU A 137 7.06 -10.20 2.52
C LEU A 137 7.21 -11.45 3.39
N GLY A 138 6.23 -12.36 3.35
CA GLY A 138 6.25 -13.57 4.18
C GLY A 138 7.43 -14.47 3.86
N LEU A 139 7.59 -14.83 2.58
CA LEU A 139 8.70 -15.67 2.16
C LEU A 139 10.05 -14.97 2.32
N GLY A 140 10.15 -13.70 1.94
CA GLY A 140 11.39 -12.93 2.06
C GLY A 140 11.89 -12.82 3.50
N PHE A 141 11.00 -12.48 4.44
CA PHE A 141 11.32 -12.39 5.85
C PHE A 141 11.69 -13.76 6.44
N SER A 142 10.90 -14.81 6.18
CA SER A 142 11.18 -16.16 6.69
C SER A 142 12.51 -16.71 6.19
N LEU A 143 12.85 -16.52 4.91
CA LEU A 143 14.14 -16.95 4.35
C LEU A 143 15.31 -16.20 5.00
N ALA A 144 15.23 -14.88 5.10
CA ALA A 144 16.30 -14.05 5.63
C ALA A 144 16.53 -14.23 7.13
N TYR A 145 15.46 -14.21 7.92
CA TYR A 145 15.57 -14.40 9.36
C TYR A 145 15.88 -15.86 9.72
N GLY A 146 15.26 -16.81 9.00
CA GLY A 146 15.47 -18.25 9.21
C GLY A 146 16.93 -18.65 9.00
N SER A 147 17.57 -18.18 7.92
CA SER A 147 18.99 -18.49 7.66
C SER A 147 19.94 -17.90 8.71
N MET A 148 19.68 -16.68 9.18
CA MET A 148 20.45 -16.07 10.27
C MET A 148 20.28 -16.85 11.58
N PHE A 149 19.04 -17.22 11.92
CA PHE A 149 18.73 -17.99 13.12
C PHE A 149 19.43 -19.36 13.10
N THR A 150 19.33 -20.11 11.99
CA THR A 150 20.01 -21.41 11.83
C THR A 150 21.51 -21.28 12.00
N LYS A 151 22.12 -20.20 11.49
CA LYS A 151 23.56 -19.93 11.64
C LYS A 151 23.96 -19.75 13.11
N ILE A 152 23.24 -18.92 13.85
CA ILE A 152 23.50 -18.68 15.28
C ILE A 152 23.27 -19.97 16.08
N TRP A 153 22.18 -20.67 15.80
CA TRP A 153 21.85 -21.94 16.44
C TRP A 153 22.93 -22.99 16.23
N TRP A 154 23.44 -23.13 14.99
CA TRP A 154 24.52 -24.06 14.69
C TRP A 154 25.77 -23.76 15.53
N VAL A 155 26.18 -22.48 15.59
CA VAL A 155 27.31 -22.05 16.41
C VAL A 155 27.10 -22.39 17.87
N HIS A 156 25.93 -22.05 18.43
CA HIS A 156 25.58 -22.39 19.82
C HIS A 156 25.72 -23.90 20.07
N THR A 157 25.11 -24.75 19.24
CA THR A 157 25.19 -26.21 19.40
C THR A 157 26.61 -26.76 19.30
N VAL A 158 27.47 -26.19 18.47
CA VAL A 158 28.88 -26.61 18.35
C VAL A 158 29.67 -26.28 19.62
N PHE A 159 29.43 -25.12 20.22
CA PHE A 159 30.07 -24.74 21.49
C PHE A 159 29.56 -25.60 22.65
N THR A 160 28.24 -25.74 22.82
CA THR A 160 27.67 -26.57 23.90
C THR A 160 28.16 -28.02 23.83
N LYS A 161 28.19 -28.63 22.63
CA LYS A 161 28.72 -29.99 22.45
C LYS A 161 30.21 -30.12 22.79
N LYS A 162 31.00 -29.07 22.58
CA LYS A 162 32.42 -29.07 22.96
C LYS A 162 32.57 -29.02 24.48
N ASP A 163 31.75 -28.23 25.16
CA ASP A 163 31.77 -28.13 26.61
C ASP A 163 31.31 -29.44 27.27
N ASP A 164 30.23 -30.05 26.80
CA ASP A 164 29.77 -31.37 27.28
C ASP A 164 30.85 -32.45 27.11
N LYS A 165 31.56 -32.45 25.99
CA LYS A 165 32.64 -33.41 25.72
C LYS A 165 33.86 -33.17 26.61
N LYS A 166 34.14 -31.91 26.95
CA LYS A 166 35.23 -31.53 27.85
C LYS A 166 34.93 -31.94 29.29
N GLU A 167 33.68 -31.80 29.72
CA GLU A 167 33.22 -32.24 31.03
C GLU A 167 33.28 -33.76 31.19
N LYS A 168 32.78 -34.53 30.20
CA LYS A 168 32.87 -36.00 30.21
C LYS A 168 34.32 -36.53 30.27
N ARG A 169 35.29 -35.80 29.71
CA ARG A 169 36.72 -36.15 29.79
C ARG A 169 37.37 -35.86 31.14
N LYS A 170 36.73 -35.08 32.02
CA LYS A 170 37.24 -34.81 33.38
C LYS A 170 36.72 -35.82 34.41
N VAL A 171 35.65 -36.52 34.08
CA VAL A 171 34.98 -37.49 34.97
C VAL A 171 35.50 -38.92 34.76
N ASN A 172 36.14 -39.19 33.62
CA ASN A 172 36.92 -40.41 33.33
C ASN A 172 38.41 -40.17 33.54
#